data_AF-A0A9N8HQ00-F1
#
_entry.id   AF-A0A9N8HQ00-F1
#
_cell.length_a   1.000
_cell.length_b   1.000
_cell.length_c   1.000
_cell.angle_alpha   90.00
_cell.angle_beta   90.00
_cell.angle_gamma   90.00
#
_symmetry.space_group_name_H-M   'P 1'
#
loop_
_entity.id
_entity.type
_entity.pdbx_description
1 polymer ?
#
loop_
_entity_poly.entity_id
_entity_poly.type
_entity_poly.pdbx_seq_one_letter_code
_entity_poly.pdbx_strand_id
1 'polypeptide(L)'
;MIYSHAEGASQGKKVETSVVDTSWVLKGAFPSGARTGKTVRKVSVDKDLEMRLKPYQKEGVEFIWRNCFLDSNFCLDGDESLIGGCLLAHYMGLGKSLTTIALLHTALTSTSLVSNVTKKPLFHTVLLIAPANTLTNWENEVEKWTGKLETPLRIMNLGKVTDAHYRKAEIQKWKRDGGLLDSRNSRSFIQCEGSF
;
A
#
# COMPACT_ATOMS: atom_id res chain seq x y z
N MET A 1 -20.57 -9.13 69.87
CA MET A 1 -20.63 -9.03 68.39
C MET A 1 -19.18 -9.06 67.89
N ILE A 2 -18.91 -9.89 66.89
CA ILE A 2 -17.63 -10.51 66.53
C ILE A 2 -16.92 -9.67 65.44
N TYR A 3 -15.59 -9.49 65.60
CA TYR A 3 -14.50 -9.23 64.63
C TYR A 3 -14.58 -8.11 63.54
N SER A 4 -13.58 -7.21 63.61
CA SER A 4 -12.52 -6.91 62.63
C SER A 4 -12.79 -7.09 61.11
N HIS A 5 -12.63 -6.02 60.31
CA HIS A 5 -11.69 -6.00 59.17
C HIS A 5 -11.52 -4.60 58.54
N ALA A 6 -10.35 -4.46 57.90
CA ALA A 6 -9.74 -3.28 57.29
C ALA A 6 -10.40 -2.77 55.99
N GLU A 7 -10.26 -1.46 55.76
CA GLU A 7 -10.21 -0.82 54.43
C GLU A 7 -9.12 0.27 54.53
N GLY A 8 -8.11 0.37 53.67
CA GLY A 8 -8.05 -0.04 52.26
C GLY A 8 -7.65 1.21 51.48
N ALA A 9 -6.38 1.30 51.11
CA ALA A 9 -5.76 2.45 50.47
C ALA A 9 -6.53 2.94 49.22
N SER A 10 -6.97 4.20 49.25
CA SER A 10 -7.42 4.95 48.07
C SER A 10 -6.21 5.31 47.21
N GLN A 11 -5.78 4.38 46.36
CA GLN A 11 -4.99 4.71 45.18
C GLN A 11 -5.97 4.88 44.02
N GLY A 12 -6.10 6.12 43.55
CA GLY A 12 -6.83 6.44 42.34
C GLY A 12 -6.28 5.63 41.17
N LYS A 13 -7.05 4.64 40.72
CA LYS A 13 -6.82 3.99 39.42
C LYS A 13 -6.98 5.06 38.36
N LYS A 14 -5.84 5.56 37.87
CA LYS A 14 -5.75 6.25 36.59
C LYS A 14 -6.29 5.26 35.57
N VAL A 15 -7.48 5.53 35.03
CA VAL A 15 -8.02 4.80 33.89
C VAL A 15 -7.09 5.14 32.74
N GLU A 16 -6.08 4.29 32.59
CA GLU A 16 -5.21 4.27 31.43
C GLU A 16 -6.10 3.75 30.30
N THR A 17 -6.76 4.69 29.62
CA THR A 17 -7.44 4.45 28.35
C THR A 17 -6.34 4.03 27.39
N SER A 18 -6.05 2.73 27.37
CA SER A 18 -5.32 2.09 26.29
C SER A 18 -6.13 2.37 25.04
N VAL A 19 -5.64 3.34 24.26
CA VAL A 19 -6.07 3.53 22.88
C VAL A 19 -5.75 2.20 22.21
N VAL A 20 -6.76 1.34 22.10
CA VAL A 20 -6.64 0.11 21.35
C VAL A 20 -6.27 0.55 19.94
N ASP A 21 -5.07 0.20 19.49
CA ASP A 21 -4.60 0.56 18.16
C ASP A 21 -5.42 -0.24 17.13
N THR A 22 -6.60 0.27 16.78
CA THR A 22 -7.58 -0.33 15.88
C THR A 22 -7.19 -0.18 14.41
N SER A 23 -5.91 -0.14 14.08
CA SER A 23 -5.46 -0.10 12.69
C SER A 23 -5.79 -1.43 12.01
N TRP A 24 -6.58 -1.45 10.93
CA TRP A 24 -6.76 -2.66 10.14
C TRP A 24 -5.44 -3.13 9.51
N VAL A 25 -5.03 -4.33 9.89
CA VAL A 25 -3.78 -4.96 9.45
C VAL A 25 -4.06 -5.93 8.32
N LEU A 26 -3.36 -5.76 7.21
CA LEU A 26 -3.38 -6.71 6.11
C LEU A 26 -2.68 -8.00 6.53
N LYS A 27 -3.44 -9.10 6.49
CA LYS A 27 -2.90 -10.44 6.78
C LYS A 27 -2.06 -10.88 5.59
N GLY A 28 -0.77 -11.15 5.81
CA GLY A 28 0.08 -11.78 4.80
C GLY A 28 -0.44 -13.17 4.43
N ALA A 29 -0.18 -13.61 3.20
CA ALA A 29 -0.34 -15.03 2.86
C ALA A 29 0.68 -15.79 3.70
N PHE A 30 0.22 -16.53 4.71
CA PHE A 30 1.05 -17.54 5.32
C PHE A 30 1.00 -18.76 4.39
N PRO A 31 2.11 -19.19 3.77
CA PRO A 31 2.16 -20.55 3.26
C PRO A 31 1.86 -21.45 4.46
N SER A 32 0.97 -22.43 4.29
CA SER A 32 0.55 -23.38 5.33
C SER A 32 1.68 -24.31 5.85
N GLY A 33 2.95 -23.88 5.78
CA GLY A 33 4.13 -24.59 6.24
C GLY A 33 5.38 -23.71 6.40
N ALA A 34 5.26 -22.38 6.53
CA ALA A 34 6.42 -21.51 6.75
C ALA A 34 7.02 -21.73 8.15
N ARG A 35 8.33 -22.01 8.19
CA ARG A 35 9.10 -22.38 9.38
C ARG A 35 8.91 -21.36 10.52
N THR A 36 8.58 -21.88 11.69
CA THR A 36 8.55 -21.21 12.99
C THR A 36 9.85 -20.44 13.24
N GLY A 37 9.80 -19.11 13.14
CA GLY A 37 10.93 -18.25 13.53
C GLY A 37 11.09 -16.90 12.81
N LYS A 38 10.41 -16.63 11.69
CA LYS A 38 10.53 -15.34 10.97
C LYS A 38 9.57 -14.27 11.50
N THR A 39 10.08 -13.05 11.73
CA THR A 39 9.30 -11.86 12.15
C THR A 39 8.25 -11.50 11.09
N VAL A 40 6.98 -11.49 11.48
CA VAL A 40 5.87 -11.09 10.61
C VAL A 40 5.81 -9.56 10.55
N ARG A 41 5.87 -8.99 9.35
CA ARG A 41 5.71 -7.54 9.15
C ARG A 41 4.24 -7.16 9.29
N LYS A 42 3.91 -6.32 10.27
CA LYS A 42 2.56 -5.76 10.44
C LYS A 42 2.38 -4.60 9.45
N VAL A 43 1.58 -4.81 8.41
CA VAL A 43 1.24 -3.78 7.42
C VAL A 43 -0.19 -3.34 7.66
N SER A 44 -0.40 -2.06 7.94
CA SER A 44 -1.72 -1.48 8.19
C SER A 44 -2.11 -0.51 7.09
N VAL A 45 -3.41 -0.46 6.77
CA VAL A 45 -3.97 0.55 5.89
C VAL A 45 -4.20 1.84 6.67
N ASP A 46 -4.06 2.99 6.02
CA ASP A 46 -4.39 4.29 6.59
C ASP A 46 -5.84 4.33 7.10
N LYS A 47 -6.06 4.89 8.31
CA LYS A 47 -7.36 4.89 8.99
C LYS A 47 -8.44 5.64 8.20
N ASP A 48 -8.08 6.74 7.53
CA ASP A 48 -9.04 7.53 6.75
C ASP A 48 -9.44 6.80 5.47
N LEU A 49 -8.52 6.04 4.86
CA LEU A 49 -8.83 5.17 3.72
C LEU A 49 -9.68 3.99 4.17
N GLU A 50 -9.33 3.36 5.30
CA GLU A 50 -10.08 2.26 5.88
C GLU A 50 -11.56 2.64 6.11
N MET A 51 -11.82 3.81 6.69
CA MET A 51 -13.17 4.29 6.98
C MET A 51 -14.00 4.53 5.71
N ARG A 52 -13.36 4.79 4.57
CA ARG A 52 -14.03 5.03 3.28
C ARG A 52 -14.27 3.75 2.48
N LEU A 53 -13.55 2.67 2.79
CA LEU A 53 -13.68 1.38 2.13
C LEU A 53 -14.91 0.62 2.64
N LYS A 54 -15.73 0.15 1.70
CA LYS A 54 -16.81 -0.79 1.99
C LYS A 54 -16.25 -2.20 2.29
N PRO A 55 -16.99 -3.07 3.00
CA PRO A 55 -16.50 -4.41 3.38
C PRO A 55 -15.93 -5.23 2.20
N TYR A 56 -16.65 -5.29 1.07
CA TYR A 56 -16.18 -6.00 -0.13
C TYR A 56 -14.94 -5.36 -0.76
N GLN A 57 -14.69 -4.06 -0.55
CA GLN A 57 -13.47 -3.40 -1.01
C GLN A 57 -12.30 -3.77 -0.10
N LYS A 58 -12.54 -3.89 1.21
CA LYS A 58 -11.54 -4.36 2.18
C LYS A 58 -11.09 -5.79 1.85
N GLU A 59 -12.05 -6.68 1.57
CA GLU A 59 -11.78 -8.03 1.07
C GLU A 59 -10.96 -8.01 -0.23
N GLY A 60 -11.26 -7.08 -1.14
CA GLY A 60 -10.47 -6.88 -2.36
C GLY A 60 -9.02 -6.48 -2.10
N VAL A 61 -8.77 -5.56 -1.15
CA VAL A 61 -7.41 -5.16 -0.77
C VAL A 61 -6.67 -6.36 -0.17
N GLU A 62 -7.28 -7.08 0.77
CA GLU A 62 -6.69 -8.28 1.37
C GLU A 62 -6.41 -9.37 0.33
N PHE A 63 -7.31 -9.56 -0.63
CA PHE A 63 -7.12 -10.50 -1.72
C PHE A 63 -5.92 -10.12 -2.58
N ILE A 64 -5.81 -8.86 -3.02
CA ILE A 64 -4.66 -8.43 -3.83
C ILE A 64 -3.38 -8.54 -3.00
N TRP A 65 -3.41 -8.09 -1.75
CA TRP A 65 -2.28 -8.18 -0.83
C TRP A 65 -1.77 -9.62 -0.71
N ARG A 66 -2.67 -10.56 -0.43
CA ARG A 66 -2.34 -11.97 -0.25
C ARG A 66 -1.78 -12.63 -1.51
N ASN A 67 -2.33 -12.32 -2.68
CA ASN A 67 -1.95 -13.02 -3.92
C ASN A 67 -0.78 -12.35 -4.66
N CYS A 68 -0.58 -11.04 -4.53
CA CYS A 68 0.55 -10.35 -5.16
C CYS A 68 1.76 -10.23 -4.22
N PHE A 69 1.55 -10.23 -2.90
CA PHE A 69 2.59 -10.01 -1.89
C PHE A 69 2.73 -11.26 -1.01
N LEU A 70 2.87 -12.41 -1.68
CA LEU A 70 2.86 -13.78 -1.12
C LEU A 70 3.81 -13.98 0.07
N ASP A 71 4.88 -13.20 0.18
CA ASP A 71 5.69 -13.11 1.39
C ASP A 71 6.46 -11.77 1.42
N SER A 72 6.00 -10.81 2.23
CA SER A 72 6.67 -9.51 2.40
C SER A 72 8.09 -9.59 2.98
N ASN A 73 8.52 -10.78 3.41
CA ASN A 73 9.90 -11.06 3.82
C ASN A 73 10.79 -11.64 2.71
N PHE A 74 10.24 -11.99 1.53
CA PHE A 74 10.97 -12.77 0.51
C PHE A 74 11.52 -11.93 -0.64
N CYS A 75 10.94 -10.75 -0.91
CA CYS A 75 11.53 -9.75 -1.82
C CYS A 75 12.92 -9.23 -1.36
N LEU A 76 13.44 -9.76 -0.25
CA LEU A 76 14.70 -9.37 0.38
C LEU A 76 15.87 -10.28 0.00
N ASP A 77 15.61 -11.52 -0.45
CA ASP A 77 16.66 -12.54 -0.65
C ASP A 77 16.90 -12.89 -2.13
N GLY A 78 16.33 -12.11 -3.06
CA GLY A 78 16.66 -12.20 -4.50
C GLY A 78 16.06 -13.40 -5.24
N ASP A 79 15.10 -14.10 -4.65
CA ASP A 79 14.43 -15.24 -5.26
C ASP A 79 13.11 -14.78 -5.94
N GLU A 80 13.22 -14.54 -7.26
CA GLU A 80 12.12 -14.08 -8.13
C GLU A 80 11.04 -15.16 -8.36
N SER A 81 11.24 -16.39 -7.88
CA SER A 81 10.34 -17.53 -8.12
C SER A 81 8.97 -17.44 -7.46
N LEU A 82 8.74 -16.44 -6.60
CA LEU A 82 7.50 -16.25 -5.83
C LEU A 82 6.77 -14.92 -6.15
N ILE A 83 6.98 -14.34 -7.34
CA ILE A 83 6.19 -13.19 -7.81
C ILE A 83 4.78 -13.67 -8.14
N GLY A 84 3.82 -13.25 -7.32
CA GLY A 84 2.39 -13.50 -7.55
C GLY A 84 1.74 -12.44 -8.41
N GLY A 85 0.58 -12.79 -8.96
CA GLY A 85 -0.31 -11.87 -9.65
C GLY A 85 -1.74 -12.10 -9.22
N CYS A 86 -2.61 -11.11 -9.43
CA CYS A 86 -4.02 -11.26 -9.16
C CYS A 86 -4.86 -10.61 -10.26
N LEU A 87 -6.06 -11.14 -10.45
CA LEU A 87 -7.08 -10.57 -11.32
C LEU A 87 -8.28 -10.14 -10.47
N LEU A 88 -8.53 -8.84 -10.37
CA LEU A 88 -9.70 -8.31 -9.68
C LEU A 88 -10.88 -8.19 -10.67
N ALA A 89 -11.67 -9.25 -10.79
CA ALA A 89 -12.78 -9.33 -11.75
C ALA A 89 -14.15 -8.93 -11.19
N HIS A 90 -14.20 -8.05 -10.18
CA HIS A 90 -15.47 -7.57 -9.63
C HIS A 90 -16.29 -6.77 -10.66
N TYR A 91 -17.62 -6.77 -10.53
CA TYR A 91 -18.54 -5.98 -11.37
C TYR A 91 -18.15 -4.50 -11.50
N MET A 92 -18.53 -3.89 -12.62
CA MET A 92 -18.34 -2.46 -12.86
C MET A 92 -19.15 -1.63 -11.85
N GLY A 93 -18.63 -0.46 -11.45
CA GLY A 93 -19.30 0.43 -10.49
C GLY A 93 -19.04 0.14 -9.00
N LEU A 94 -18.34 -0.95 -8.65
CA LEU A 94 -18.03 -1.29 -7.25
C LEU A 94 -16.87 -0.47 -6.63
N GLY A 95 -16.24 0.44 -7.39
CA GLY A 95 -15.13 1.26 -6.87
C GLY A 95 -13.80 0.51 -6.79
N LYS A 96 -13.46 -0.24 -7.85
CA LYS A 96 -12.17 -0.93 -7.97
C LYS A 96 -10.98 0.03 -7.86
N SER A 97 -11.11 1.24 -8.40
CA SER A 97 -10.10 2.29 -8.29
C SER A 97 -9.73 2.60 -6.84
N LEU A 98 -10.72 2.79 -5.95
CA LEU A 98 -10.46 3.03 -4.51
C LEU A 98 -9.80 1.83 -3.85
N THR A 99 -10.24 0.60 -4.15
CA THR A 99 -9.58 -0.63 -3.68
C THR A 99 -8.10 -0.65 -4.08
N THR A 100 -7.80 -0.35 -5.34
CA THR A 100 -6.43 -0.29 -5.84
C THR A 100 -5.64 0.85 -5.19
N ILE A 101 -6.21 2.06 -5.10
CA ILE A 101 -5.55 3.23 -4.49
C ILE A 101 -5.20 2.96 -3.03
N ALA A 102 -6.10 2.34 -2.25
CA ALA A 102 -5.83 1.99 -0.86
C ALA A 102 -4.67 1.01 -0.71
N LEU A 103 -4.61 0.01 -1.59
CA LEU A 103 -3.48 -0.91 -1.65
C LEU A 103 -2.17 -0.20 -2.04
N LEU A 104 -2.18 0.62 -3.08
CA LEU A 104 -0.99 1.33 -3.56
C LEU A 104 -0.46 2.33 -2.53
N HIS A 105 -1.37 3.03 -1.83
CA HIS A 105 -1.03 3.91 -0.72
C HIS A 105 -0.34 3.12 0.39
N THR A 106 -0.93 1.99 0.80
CA THR A 106 -0.37 1.12 1.83
C THR A 106 1.01 0.59 1.43
N ALA A 107 1.19 0.15 0.18
CA ALA A 107 2.46 -0.40 -0.30
C ALA A 107 3.59 0.64 -0.34
N LEU A 108 3.29 1.88 -0.74
CA LEU A 108 4.29 2.94 -0.93
C LEU A 108 4.60 3.73 0.34
N THR A 109 3.69 3.77 1.31
CA THR A 109 3.85 4.59 2.53
C THR A 109 4.16 3.79 3.79
N SER A 110 3.96 2.46 3.77
CA SER A 110 4.15 1.63 4.96
C SER A 110 5.62 1.57 5.40
N THR A 111 5.87 2.04 6.62
CA THR A 111 7.19 1.99 7.27
C THR A 111 7.64 0.57 7.61
N SER A 112 6.71 -0.37 7.72
CA SER A 112 6.99 -1.80 7.91
C SER A 112 7.51 -2.49 6.64
N LEU A 113 7.34 -1.87 5.47
CA LEU A 113 7.79 -2.38 4.18
C LEU A 113 9.16 -1.81 3.79
N VAL A 114 10.15 -1.99 4.66
CA VAL A 114 11.53 -1.53 4.44
C VAL A 114 12.50 -2.72 4.41
N SER A 115 13.45 -2.74 3.49
CA SER A 115 14.45 -3.80 3.40
C SER A 115 15.34 -3.82 4.65
N ASN A 116 15.52 -5.01 5.22
CA ASN A 116 16.38 -5.17 6.40
C ASN A 116 17.86 -4.93 6.08
N VAL A 117 18.26 -5.17 4.82
CA VAL A 117 19.63 -5.03 4.32
C VAL A 117 19.91 -3.59 3.92
N THR A 118 19.10 -3.02 3.02
CA THR A 118 19.38 -1.69 2.43
C THR A 118 18.76 -0.53 3.20
N LYS A 119 17.87 -0.81 4.17
CA LYS A 119 17.06 0.19 4.89
C LYS A 119 16.22 1.11 3.98
N LYS A 120 15.96 0.68 2.74
CA LYS A 120 15.10 1.39 1.78
C LYS A 120 13.71 0.77 1.70
N PRO A 121 12.67 1.53 1.31
CA PRO A 121 11.35 0.98 1.03
C PRO A 121 11.41 -0.19 0.05
N LEU A 122 10.62 -1.23 0.30
CA LEU A 122 10.44 -2.38 -0.60
C LEU A 122 9.77 -1.94 -1.90
N PHE A 123 8.82 -1.01 -1.80
CA PHE A 123 8.14 -0.42 -2.95
C PHE A 123 8.42 1.07 -2.94
N HIS A 124 9.08 1.53 -3.99
CA HIS A 124 9.37 2.96 -4.20
C HIS A 124 8.54 3.54 -5.35
N THR A 125 8.30 2.73 -6.38
CA THR A 125 7.70 3.14 -7.65
C THR A 125 6.64 2.15 -8.11
N VAL A 126 5.53 2.65 -8.64
CA VAL A 126 4.46 1.84 -9.25
C VAL A 126 4.10 2.38 -10.63
N LEU A 127 4.07 1.50 -11.63
CA LEU A 127 3.59 1.83 -12.98
C LEU A 127 2.13 1.41 -13.13
N LEU A 128 1.25 2.39 -13.34
CA LEU A 128 -0.16 2.19 -13.65
C LEU A 128 -0.38 2.27 -15.16
N ILE A 129 -0.79 1.16 -15.77
CA ILE A 129 -1.12 1.12 -17.21
C ILE A 129 -2.63 1.18 -17.37
N ALA A 130 -3.12 2.21 -18.06
CA ALA A 130 -4.54 2.41 -18.29
C ALA A 130 -4.81 3.03 -19.68
N PRO A 131 -6.00 2.85 -20.26
CA PRO A 131 -6.41 3.54 -21.48
C PRO A 131 -6.30 5.07 -21.35
N ALA A 132 -5.90 5.73 -22.43
CA ALA A 132 -5.59 7.17 -22.45
C ALA A 132 -6.70 8.07 -21.89
N ASN A 133 -7.96 7.72 -22.15
CA ASN A 133 -9.14 8.46 -21.71
C ASN A 133 -9.39 8.36 -20.19
N THR A 134 -8.72 7.45 -19.48
CA THR A 134 -8.89 7.23 -18.04
C THR A 134 -7.75 7.76 -17.19
N LEU A 135 -6.64 8.21 -17.78
CA LEU A 135 -5.48 8.72 -17.03
C LEU A 135 -5.86 9.92 -16.15
N THR A 136 -6.58 10.90 -16.71
CA THR A 136 -7.07 12.05 -15.94
C THR A 136 -8.04 11.64 -14.83
N ASN A 137 -8.83 10.58 -15.05
CA ASN A 137 -9.70 10.05 -14.00
C ASN A 137 -8.88 9.46 -12.84
N TRP A 138 -7.80 8.74 -13.13
CA TRP A 138 -6.90 8.22 -12.10
C TRP A 138 -6.25 9.33 -11.28
N GLU A 139 -5.78 10.42 -11.90
CA GLU A 139 -5.28 11.58 -11.16
C GLU A 139 -6.34 12.16 -10.21
N ASN A 140 -7.56 12.35 -10.71
CA ASN A 140 -8.67 12.87 -9.90
C ASN A 140 -9.05 11.93 -8.74
N GLU A 141 -9.03 10.62 -8.96
CA GLU A 141 -9.32 9.64 -7.92
C GLU A 141 -8.21 9.60 -6.86
N VAL A 142 -6.94 9.62 -7.27
CA VAL A 142 -5.80 9.68 -6.33
C VAL A 142 -5.90 10.93 -5.47
N GLU A 143 -6.15 12.10 -6.06
CA GLU A 143 -6.34 13.35 -5.33
C GLU A 143 -7.55 13.28 -4.39
N LYS A 144 -8.70 12.82 -4.89
CA LYS A 144 -9.93 12.67 -4.10
C LYS A 144 -9.74 11.83 -2.85
N TRP A 145 -9.05 10.69 -2.99
CA TRP A 145 -8.95 9.70 -1.92
C TRP A 145 -7.76 9.95 -0.99
N THR A 146 -6.66 10.47 -1.51
CA THR A 146 -5.39 10.58 -0.77
C THR A 146 -4.93 12.02 -0.50
N GLY A 147 -5.45 13.02 -1.20
CA GLY A 147 -4.97 14.41 -1.11
C GLY A 147 -5.10 15.08 0.26
N LYS A 148 -5.96 14.52 1.14
CA LYS A 148 -6.15 15.00 2.53
C LYS A 148 -5.47 14.14 3.59
N LEU A 149 -4.78 13.06 3.19
CA LEU A 149 -4.04 12.22 4.12
C LEU A 149 -2.75 12.92 4.54
N GLU A 150 -2.14 12.48 5.63
CA GLU A 150 -0.83 12.97 6.06
C GLU A 150 0.24 12.75 4.98
N THR A 151 0.15 11.61 4.28
CA THR A 151 1.03 11.25 3.17
C THR A 151 0.20 10.96 1.90
N PRO A 152 -0.12 11.98 1.09
CA PRO A 152 -0.81 11.79 -0.17
C PRO A 152 -0.01 10.95 -1.16
N LEU A 153 -0.71 10.18 -2.01
CA LEU A 153 -0.06 9.50 -3.12
C LEU A 153 0.30 10.50 -4.21
N ARG A 154 1.58 10.55 -4.57
CA ARG A 154 2.03 11.27 -5.76
C ARG A 154 1.74 10.45 -7.01
N ILE A 155 1.07 11.06 -7.99
CA ILE A 155 0.84 10.49 -9.32
C ILE A 155 1.42 11.41 -10.39
N MET A 156 2.08 10.82 -11.39
CA MET A 156 2.62 11.50 -12.56
C MET A 156 1.94 10.96 -13.82
N ASN A 157 1.32 11.86 -14.59
CA ASN A 157 0.67 11.49 -15.84
C ASN A 157 1.56 11.67 -17.06
N LEU A 158 2.12 10.56 -17.54
CA LEU A 158 3.02 10.59 -18.70
C LEU A 158 2.26 10.84 -20.01
N GLY A 159 0.95 10.60 -20.03
CA GLY A 159 0.08 10.92 -21.16
C GLY A 159 0.02 12.42 -21.50
N LYS A 160 0.27 13.29 -20.51
CA LYS A 160 0.35 14.75 -20.69
C LYS A 160 1.70 15.20 -21.27
N VAL A 161 2.73 14.35 -21.23
CA VAL A 161 4.09 14.69 -21.71
C VAL A 161 4.28 14.20 -23.15
N THR A 162 4.10 15.12 -24.10
CA THR A 162 4.20 14.82 -25.54
C THR A 162 5.65 14.73 -26.01
N ASP A 163 6.51 15.61 -25.50
CA ASP A 163 7.93 15.67 -25.86
C ASP A 163 8.75 14.51 -25.28
N ALA A 164 9.60 13.90 -26.11
CA ALA A 164 10.36 12.72 -25.73
C ALA A 164 11.48 13.01 -24.72
N HIS A 165 12.15 14.17 -24.81
CA HIS A 165 13.22 14.55 -23.90
C HIS A 165 12.65 14.85 -22.51
N TYR A 166 11.57 15.63 -22.45
CA TYR A 166 10.86 15.88 -21.19
C TYR A 166 10.27 14.60 -20.60
N ARG A 167 9.78 13.68 -21.43
CA ARG A 167 9.30 12.37 -20.97
C ARG A 167 10.40 11.58 -20.26
N LYS A 168 11.62 11.53 -20.84
CA LYS A 168 12.77 10.88 -20.21
C LYS A 168 13.10 11.53 -18.87
N ALA A 169 13.12 12.85 -18.80
CA ALA A 169 13.39 13.59 -17.56
C ALA A 169 12.35 13.30 -16.47
N GLU A 170 11.06 13.27 -16.81
CA GLU A 170 9.98 12.97 -15.87
C GLU A 170 10.03 11.52 -15.38
N ILE A 171 10.35 10.55 -16.24
CA ILE A 171 10.57 9.15 -15.81
C ILE A 171 11.74 9.07 -14.82
N GLN A 172 12.86 9.77 -15.08
CA GLN A 172 14.00 9.80 -14.17
C GLN A 172 13.66 10.44 -12.83
N LYS A 173 12.89 11.52 -12.86
CA LYS A 173 12.36 12.17 -11.67
C LYS A 173 11.45 11.23 -10.87
N TRP A 174 10.56 10.49 -11.54
CA TRP A 174 9.71 9.50 -10.89
C TRP A 174 10.50 8.34 -10.27
N LYS A 175 11.51 7.80 -10.97
CA LYS A 175 12.39 6.77 -10.43
C LYS A 175 13.09 7.21 -9.14
N ARG A 176 13.54 8.46 -9.11
CA ARG A 176 14.24 9.04 -7.95
C ARG A 176 13.27 9.34 -6.81
N ASP A 177 12.17 10.03 -7.09
CA ASP A 177 11.28 10.57 -6.07
C ASP A 177 10.22 9.57 -5.59
N GLY A 178 9.96 8.52 -6.38
CA GLY A 178 8.95 7.50 -6.08
C GLY A 178 7.52 7.91 -6.44
N GLY A 179 6.58 7.02 -6.15
CA GLY A 179 5.14 7.23 -6.37
C GLY A 179 4.57 6.49 -7.58
N LEU A 180 3.41 6.94 -8.06
CA LEU A 180 2.72 6.36 -9.21
C LEU A 180 3.11 7.09 -10.49
N LEU A 181 3.42 6.32 -11.52
CA LEU A 181 3.51 6.80 -12.90
C LEU A 181 2.37 6.17 -13.68
N ASP A 182 1.47 6.97 -14.24
CA ASP A 182 0.47 6.48 -15.16
C ASP A 182 0.98 6.58 -16.62
N SER A 183 0.64 5.57 -17.42
CA SER A 183 1.04 5.50 -18.83
C SER A 183 -0.02 4.83 -19.68
N ARG A 184 -0.13 5.29 -20.93
CA ARG A 184 -1.04 4.72 -21.95
C ARG A 184 -0.61 3.32 -22.40
N ASN A 185 0.68 3.03 -22.37
CA ASN A 185 1.25 1.80 -22.88
C ASN A 185 2.60 1.52 -22.20
N SER A 186 2.90 0.25 -21.93
CA SER A 186 4.22 -0.21 -21.50
C SER A 186 5.32 0.08 -22.53
N ARG A 187 5.02 0.07 -23.83
CA ARG A 187 6.03 0.31 -24.89
C ARG A 187 6.70 1.68 -24.79
N SER A 188 5.94 2.73 -24.50
CA SER A 188 6.49 4.08 -24.35
C SER A 188 7.43 4.20 -23.15
N PHE A 189 7.23 3.37 -22.12
CA PHE A 189 8.13 3.28 -20.97
C PHE A 189 9.39 2.48 -21.32
N ILE A 190 9.24 1.28 -21.89
CA ILE A 190 10.35 0.39 -22.26
C ILE A 190 11.31 1.05 -23.28
N GLN A 191 10.77 1.81 -24.25
CA GLN A 191 11.60 2.51 -25.23
C GLN A 191 12.47 3.61 -24.61
N CYS A 192 12.02 4.22 -23.51
CA CYS A 192 12.82 5.19 -22.76
C CYS A 192 13.89 4.50 -21.87
N GLU A 193 13.63 3.28 -21.40
CA GLU A 193 14.59 2.43 -20.64
C GLU A 193 15.68 1.83 -21.54
N GLY A 194 15.35 1.42 -22.78
CA GLY A 194 16.32 0.81 -23.70
C GLY A 194 17.29 1.80 -24.36
N SER A 195 17.19 3.08 -24.02
CA SER A 195 18.06 4.17 -24.52
C SER A 195 19.12 4.59 -23.47
N PHE A 196 19.51 3.66 -22.60
CA PHE A 196 20.53 3.81 -21.57
C PHE A 196 21.76 2.95 -21.90
#